data_AF-A0A8T4NJQ7-F1
#
_entry.id   AF-A0A8T4NJQ7-F1
#
_cell.length_a   1.000
_cell.length_b   1.000
_cell.length_c   1.000
_cell.angle_alpha   90.00
_cell.angle_beta   90.00
_cell.angle_gamma   90.00
#
_symmetry.space_group_name_H-M   'P 1'
#
loop_
_entity.id
_entity.type
_entity.pdbx_description
1 polymer ?
#
loop_
_entity_poly.entity_id
_entity_poly.type
_entity_poly.pdbx_seq_one_letter_code
_entity_poly.pdbx_strand_id
1 'polypeptide(L)' 'MKCPKCDEELTVKVGSKVHCEKCSVLSDMTSVATVRCEKCGHIFQIAVQSKNIFSVKKDKI' A
#
# COMPACT_ATOMS: atom_id res chain seq x y z
N MET A 1 -11.65 6.29 0.00
CA MET A 1 -11.56 6.62 -1.45
C MET A 1 -12.80 6.09 -2.16
N LYS A 2 -13.07 6.45 -3.41
CA LYS A 2 -14.25 5.96 -4.14
C LYS A 2 -13.90 4.93 -5.22
N CYS A 3 -14.83 4.04 -5.51
CA CYS A 3 -14.71 3.10 -6.63
C CYS A 3 -14.81 3.91 -7.94
N PRO A 4 -13.85 3.79 -8.88
CA PRO A 4 -13.87 4.58 -10.13
C PRO A 4 -15.02 4.21 -11.07
N LYS A 5 -15.72 3.09 -10.82
CA LYS A 5 -16.83 2.63 -11.67
C LYS A 5 -18.21 2.94 -11.11
N CYS A 6 -18.40 2.90 -9.79
CA CYS A 6 -19.73 3.02 -9.18
C CYS A 6 -19.79 4.04 -8.03
N ASP A 7 -18.73 4.82 -7.84
CA ASP A 7 -18.58 5.87 -6.83
C ASP A 7 -18.81 5.45 -5.36
N GLU A 8 -18.89 4.15 -5.10
CA GLU A 8 -19.03 3.59 -3.76
C GLU A 8 -17.84 3.94 -2.88
N GLU A 9 -18.11 4.28 -1.61
CA GLU A 9 -17.05 4.54 -0.64
C GLU A 9 -16.31 3.25 -0.25
N LEU A 10 -14.98 3.31 -0.38
CA LEU A 10 -14.05 2.23 -0.07
C LEU A 10 -13.07 2.71 0.99
N THR A 11 -13.03 1.97 2.10
CA THR A 11 -12.02 2.11 3.14
C THR A 11 -11.00 0.99 2.98
N VAL A 12 -9.80 1.34 2.50
CA VAL A 12 -8.69 0.38 2.34
C VAL A 12 -7.64 0.69 3.41
N LYS A 13 -7.41 -0.26 4.33
CA LYS A 13 -6.31 -0.20 5.31
C LYS A 13 -5.20 -1.13 4.84
N VAL A 14 -4.08 -0.58 4.38
CA VAL A 14 -2.90 -1.35 3.97
C VAL A 14 -1.86 -1.31 5.08
N GLY A 15 -1.51 -2.47 5.61
CA GLY A 15 -0.36 -2.66 6.50
C GLY A 15 0.62 -3.63 5.85
N SER A 16 1.89 -3.25 5.77
CA SER A 16 2.94 -4.09 5.17
C SER A 16 4.05 -4.29 6.20
N LYS A 17 4.35 -5.55 6.54
CA LYS A 17 5.52 -5.91 7.35
C LYS A 17 6.51 -6.64 6.45
N VAL A 18 7.67 -6.04 6.22
CA VAL A 18 8.76 -6.68 5.47
C VAL A 18 9.77 -7.20 6.49
N HIS A 19 9.95 -8.52 6.56
CA HIS A 19 11.02 -9.15 7.32
C HIS A 19 12.12 -9.54 6.33
N CYS A 20 13.18 -8.74 6.23
CA CYS A 20 14.40 -9.17 5.55
C CYS A 20 15.61 -8.86 6.42
N GLU A 21 16.36 -9.90 6.80
CA GLU A 21 17.49 -9.82 7.73
C GLU A 21 18.79 -9.34 7.06
N LYS A 22 18.86 -9.34 5.73
CA LYS A 22 20.05 -8.96 4.95
C LYS A 22 19.75 -8.01 3.80
N CYS A 23 18.56 -7.41 3.76
CA CYS A 23 18.18 -6.45 2.73
C CYS A 23 18.16 -5.03 3.30
N SER A 24 18.64 -4.07 2.53
CA SER A 24 18.29 -2.67 2.72
C SER A 24 16.98 -2.36 2.01
N VAL A 25 16.08 -1.64 2.66
CA VAL A 25 14.89 -1.08 2.00
C VAL A 25 15.35 0.06 1.08
N LEU A 26 15.01 -0.03 -0.20
CA LEU A 26 15.29 1.04 -1.16
C LEU A 26 14.33 2.22 -0.89
N SER A 27 14.88 3.43 -0.94
CA SER A 27 14.11 4.67 -0.71
C SER A 27 12.96 4.87 -1.71
N ASP A 28 13.11 4.36 -2.93
CA ASP A 28 12.15 4.54 -4.04
C ASP A 28 11.25 3.30 -4.28
N MET A 29 10.85 2.61 -3.20
CA MET A 29 9.96 1.45 -3.32
C MET A 29 8.53 1.88 -3.68
N THR A 30 8.00 1.40 -4.80
CA THR A 30 6.60 1.57 -5.17
C THR A 30 5.77 0.38 -4.71
N SER A 31 4.82 0.62 -3.79
CA SER A 31 3.84 -0.38 -3.36
C SER A 31 2.54 -0.19 -4.13
N VAL A 32 2.00 -1.26 -4.72
CA VAL A 32 0.71 -1.25 -5.41
C VAL A 32 -0.22 -2.27 -4.76
N ALA A 33 -1.44 -1.85 -4.44
CA ALA A 33 -2.49 -2.74 -3.95
C ALA A 33 -3.55 -2.93 -5.03
N THR A 34 -3.92 -4.19 -5.30
CA THR A 34 -5.04 -4.54 -6.17
C THR A 34 -6.30 -4.67 -5.32
N VAL A 35 -7.36 -3.95 -5.68
CA VAL A 35 -8.62 -3.87 -4.93
C VAL A 35 -9.76 -4.31 -5.82
N ARG A 36 -10.65 -5.15 -5.28
CA ARG A 36 -11.93 -5.50 -5.90
C ARG A 36 -13.05 -4.76 -5.16
N CYS A 37 -13.91 -4.07 -5.91
CA CYS A 37 -15.13 -3.50 -5.36
C CYS A 37 -16.19 -4.59 -5.20
N GLU A 38 -16.63 -4.87 -3.98
CA GLU A 38 -17.66 -5.88 -3.69
C GLU A 38 -19.03 -5.54 -4.31
N LYS A 39 -19.35 -4.24 -4.48
CA LYS A 39 -20.63 -3.80 -5.03
C LYS A 39 -20.78 -4.03 -6.54
N CYS A 40 -19.74 -3.71 -7.32
CA CYS A 40 -19.81 -3.76 -8.79
C CYS A 40 -18.84 -4.76 -9.43
N GLY A 41 -18.05 -5.47 -8.62
CA GLY A 41 -17.05 -6.44 -9.06
C GLY A 41 -15.83 -5.85 -9.76
N HIS A 42 -15.75 -4.51 -9.92
CA HIS A 42 -14.64 -3.87 -10.62
C HIS A 42 -13.32 -4.03 -9.87
N ILE A 43 -12.28 -4.43 -10.58
CA ILE A 43 -10.92 -4.60 -10.05
C ILE A 43 -10.08 -3.44 -10.56
N PHE A 44 -9.36 -2.78 -9.65
CA PHE A 44 -8.47 -1.65 -9.97
C PHE A 44 -7.27 -1.64 -9.02
N GLN A 45 -6.23 -0.91 -9.40
CA GLN A 45 -4.98 -0.82 -8.66
C GLN A 45 -4.79 0.55 -8.05
N ILE A 46 -4.24 0.60 -6.84
CA ILE A 46 -3.93 1.84 -6.14
C ILE A 46 -2.47 1.84 -5.72
N ALA A 47 -1.77 2.93 -6.00
CA ALA A 47 -0.44 3.16 -5.47
C ALA A 47 -0.55 3.49 -3.98
N VAL A 48 0.11 2.70 -3.14
CA VAL A 48 0.20 2.94 -1.71
C VAL A 48 1.32 3.96 -1.50
N GLN A 49 0.96 5.25 -1.59
CA GLN A 49 1.92 6.33 -1.35
C GLN A 49 2.17 6.46 0.16
N SER A 50 3.29 5.90 0.59
CA SER A 50 3.80 6.08 1.94
C SER A 50 4.65 7.34 2.02
N LYS A 51 4.09 8.50 2.35
CA LYS A 51 4.93 9.62 2.83
C LYS A 51 5.58 9.32 4.19
N ASN A 52 5.04 8.37 4.98
CA ASN A 52 5.43 8.13 6.38
C ASN A 52 5.62 6.65 6.79
N ILE A 53 5.52 5.66 5.89
CA ILE A 53 5.49 4.24 6.31
C ILE A 53 6.89 3.68 6.58
N PHE A 54 7.93 4.22 5.95
CA PHE A 54 9.31 3.80 6.19
C PHE A 54 9.96 4.63 7.30
N SER A 55 9.45 4.48 8.53
CA SER A 55 10.28 4.79 9.71
C SER A 55 11.36 3.71 9.82
N VAL A 56 12.41 3.82 9.00
CA VAL A 56 13.61 2.99 9.17
C VAL A 56 14.27 3.45 10.45
N LYS A 57 14.02 2.74 11.56
CA LYS A 57 14.90 2.88 12.73
C LYS A 57 16.27 2.39 12.29
N LYS A 58 17.17 3.34 12.02
CA LYS A 58 18.61 3.05 11.98
C LYS A 58 18.99 2.58 13.37
N ASP A 59 19.09 1.26 13.56
CA ASP A 59 19.89 0.76 14.68
C ASP A 59 21.32 1.21 14.43
N LYS A 60 21.83 2.04 15.35
CA LYS A 60 23.22 2.45 15.39
C LYS A 60 24.04 1.20 15.72
N ILE A 61 24.80 0.72 14.74
CA ILE A 61 25.94 -0.17 14.96
C ILE A 61 27.12 0.71 15.36
#